data_AF-A0A392SMD2-F1
#
_entry.id   AF-A0A392SMD2-F1
#
_cell.length_a   1.000
_cell.length_b   1.000
_cell.length_c   1.000
_cell.angle_alpha   90.00
_cell.angle_beta   90.00
_cell.angle_gamma   90.00
#
_symmetry.space_group_name_H-M   'P 1'
#
loop_
_entity.id
_entity.type
_entity.pdbx_description
1 polymer ?
#
loop_
_entity_poly.entity_id
_entity_poly.type
_entity_poly.pdbx_seq_one_letter_code
_entity_poly.pdbx_strand_id
1 'polypeptide(L)' 'MLENGCLPNKSTYLMLIDGLLLSGGMKQEINKLVSSAMSTGVDADLWNHFVKPVVGNVDGCAAEFDRILLENAA' A
#
# COMPACT_ATOMS: atom_id res chain seq x y z
N MET A 1 21.96 9.03 -0.28
CA MET A 1 21.83 7.64 0.22
C MET A 1 22.27 6.65 -0.86
N LEU A 2 21.51 6.52 -1.96
CA LEU A 2 21.89 5.68 -3.11
C LEU A 2 23.22 6.11 -3.74
N GLU A 3 23.42 7.41 -3.94
CA GLU A 3 24.69 7.97 -4.47
C GLU A 3 25.91 7.69 -3.57
N ASN A 4 25.67 7.37 -2.30
CA ASN A 4 26.71 7.01 -1.33
C ASN A 4 26.83 5.48 -1.16
N GLY A 5 26.16 4.69 -2.01
CA GLY A 5 26.15 3.22 -1.91
C GLY A 5 25.28 2.65 -0.79
N CYS A 6 24.52 3.48 -0.07
CA CYS A 6 23.58 3.02 0.95
C CYS A 6 22.25 2.62 0.28
N LEU A 7 21.87 1.35 0.41
CA LEU A 7 20.59 0.86 -0.11
C LEU A 7 19.45 1.19 0.87
N PRO A 8 18.28 1.62 0.36
CA PRO A 8 17.08 1.72 1.17
C PRO A 8 16.76 0.38 1.83
N ASN A 9 16.33 0.41 3.08
CA ASN A 9 15.91 -0.78 3.82
C ASN A 9 14.41 -0.75 4.09
N LYS A 10 13.94 -1.80 4.77
CA LYS A 10 12.56 -1.94 5.27
C LYS A 10 11.99 -0.65 5.86
N SER A 11 12.68 -0.07 6.83
CA SER A 11 12.22 1.13 7.55
C SER A 11 12.15 2.35 6.65
N THR A 12 13.08 2.48 5.69
CA THR A 12 13.05 3.56 4.70
C THR A 12 11.78 3.50 3.85
N TYR A 13 11.45 2.34 3.29
CA TYR A 13 10.25 2.19 2.45
C TYR A 13 8.96 2.42 3.25
N LEU A 14 8.89 1.91 4.49
CA LEU A 14 7.74 2.10 5.37
C LEU A 14 7.46 3.59 5.62
N MET A 15 8.49 4.33 6.01
CA MET A 15 8.36 5.74 6.35
C MET A 15 7.96 6.60 5.14
N LEU A 16 8.47 6.26 3.94
CA LEU A 16 8.11 6.96 2.71
C LEU A 16 6.66 6.69 2.30
N ILE A 17 6.20 5.44 2.40
CA ILE A 17 4.83 5.06 2.07
C ILE A 17 3.84 5.69 3.06
N ASP A 18 4.12 5.63 4.36
CA ASP A 18 3.30 6.27 5.39
C ASP A 18 3.22 7.79 5.18
N GLY A 19 4.36 8.44 4.92
CA GLY A 19 4.39 9.87 4.64
C GLY A 19 3.59 10.27 3.40
N LEU A 20 3.63 9.46 2.34
CA LEU A 20 2.82 9.68 1.13
C LEU A 20 1.33 9.50 1.42
N LEU A 21 0.94 8.47 2.16
CA LEU A 21 -0.46 8.25 2.54
C LEU A 21 -1.01 9.43 3.37
N LEU A 22 -0.24 9.87 4.37
CA LEU A 22 -0.63 10.99 5.25
C LEU A 22 -0.70 12.33 4.52
N SER A 23 0.13 12.53 3.50
CA SER A 23 0.13 13.76 2.70
C SER A 23 -0.91 13.75 1.56
N GLY A 24 -1.66 12.66 1.38
CA GLY A 24 -2.58 12.50 0.26
C GLY A 24 -1.87 12.33 -1.09
N GLY A 25 -0.65 11.79 -1.05
CA GLY A 25 0.17 11.51 -2.23
C GLY A 25 -0.50 10.60 -3.25
N MET A 26 -0.02 10.65 -4.48
CA MET A 26 -0.64 9.92 -5.58
C MET A 26 -0.40 8.41 -5.47
N LYS A 27 -1.44 7.61 -5.75
CA LYS A 27 -1.37 6.14 -5.78
C LYS A 27 -0.22 5.64 -6.67
N GLN A 28 0.07 6.32 -7.78
CA GLN A 28 1.17 5.96 -8.67
C GLN A 28 2.55 6.05 -7.97
N GLU A 29 2.76 7.02 -7.07
CA GLU A 29 4.03 7.19 -6.37
C GLU A 29 4.22 6.09 -5.32
N ILE A 30 3.16 5.77 -4.59
CA ILE A 30 3.15 4.67 -3.64
C ILE A 30 3.43 3.34 -4.36
N ASN A 31 2.78 3.10 -5.51
CA ASN A 31 3.03 1.90 -6.33
C ASN A 31 4.50 1.80 -6.78
N LYS A 32 5.14 2.91 -7.17
CA LYS A 32 6.57 2.91 -7.54
C LYS A 32 7.45 2.50 -6.37
N LEU A 33 7.18 3.02 -5.17
CA LEU A 33 7.89 2.66 -3.95
C LEU A 33 7.73 1.18 -3.60
N VAL A 34 6.50 0.66 -3.70
CA VAL A 34 6.22 -0.77 -3.48
C VAL A 34 6.99 -1.64 -4.47
N SER A 35 6.94 -1.33 -5.77
CA SER A 35 7.71 -2.07 -6.79
C SER A 35 9.22 -2.04 -6.53
N SER A 36 9.75 -0.90 -6.05
CA SER A 36 11.17 -0.80 -5.68
C SER A 36 11.51 -1.60 -4.42
N ALA A 37 10.61 -1.69 -3.45
CA ALA A 37 10.81 -2.53 -2.26
C ALA A 37 10.82 -4.02 -2.64
N MET A 38 9.98 -4.43 -3.60
CA MET A 38 9.96 -5.80 -4.10
C MET A 38 11.26 -6.19 -4.81
N SER A 39 11.83 -5.30 -5.62
CA SER A 39 13.07 -5.59 -6.35
C SER A 39 14.31 -5.64 -5.46
N THR A 40 14.21 -5.15 -4.22
CA THR A 40 15.31 -5.15 -3.24
C THR A 40 15.26 -6.33 -2.26
N GLY A 41 14.30 -7.26 -2.42
CA GLY A 41 14.18 -8.44 -1.58
C GLY A 41 13.64 -8.15 -0.17
N VAL A 42 12.90 -7.05 -0.01
CA VAL A 42 12.22 -6.74 1.24
C VAL A 42 11.19 -7.82 1.55
N ASP A 43 11.23 -8.32 2.77
CA ASP A 43 10.49 -9.49 3.28
C ASP A 43 8.99 -9.46 2.94
N ALA A 44 8.44 -10.62 2.56
CA ALA A 44 7.04 -10.79 2.22
C ALA A 44 6.10 -10.43 3.38
N ASP A 45 6.53 -10.59 4.63
CA ASP A 45 5.74 -10.21 5.81
C ASP A 45 5.43 -8.70 5.88
N LEU A 46 6.18 -7.87 5.16
CA LEU A 46 5.89 -6.45 5.05
C LEU A 46 4.74 -6.11 4.09
N TRP A 47 4.34 -7.02 3.21
CA TRP A 47 3.22 -6.78 2.28
C TRP A 47 1.96 -6.37 3.02
N ASN A 48 1.68 -7.00 4.17
CA ASN A 48 0.51 -6.67 4.98
C ASN A 48 0.53 -5.24 5.52
N HIS A 49 1.70 -4.63 5.68
CA HIS A 49 1.83 -3.23 6.08
C HIS A 49 1.74 -2.28 4.88
N PHE A 50 2.35 -2.65 3.75
CA PHE A 50 2.38 -1.81 2.55
C PHE A 50 1.05 -1.73 1.79
N VAL A 51 0.27 -2.82 1.81
CA VAL A 51 -0.80 -3.01 0.84
C VAL A 51 -2.18 -2.83 1.43
N LYS A 52 -2.35 -3.03 2.73
CA LYS A 52 -3.56 -2.65 3.46
C LYS A 52 -3.98 -1.18 3.25
N PRO A 53 -3.06 -0.21 3.24
CA PRO A 53 -3.44 1.18 3.00
C PRO A 53 -3.75 1.49 1.54
N VAL A 54 -3.14 0.76 0.59
CA VAL A 54 -3.20 1.04 -0.86
C VAL A 54 -4.37 0.33 -1.54
N VAL A 55 -4.61 -0.91 -1.13
CA VAL A 55 -5.81 -1.68 -1.44
C VAL A 55 -6.83 -1.24 -0.41
N GLY A 56 -7.44 -0.08 -0.65
CA GLY A 56 -8.44 0.49 0.25
C GLY A 56 -9.45 -0.57 0.70
N ASN A 57 -9.83 -0.46 1.98
CA ASN A 57 -10.73 -1.33 2.73
C ASN A 57 -11.55 -2.30 1.85
N VAL A 58 -10.98 -3.47 1.52
CA VAL A 58 -11.68 -4.51 0.75
C VAL A 58 -12.96 -4.92 1.47
N ASP A 59 -12.96 -4.87 2.80
CA ASP A 59 -14.13 -5.13 3.64
C ASP A 59 -15.23 -4.07 3.43
N GLY A 60 -14.86 -2.83 3.11
CA GLY A 60 -15.80 -1.77 2.77
C GLY A 60 -16.49 -2.01 1.43
N CYS A 61 -15.73 -2.47 0.42
CA CYS A 61 -16.30 -2.87 -0.87
C CYS A 61 -17.22 -4.09 -0.73
N ALA A 62 -16.86 -5.07 0.11
CA ALA A 62 -17.70 -6.24 0.36
C ALA A 62 -19.02 -5.85 1.04
N ALA A 63 -18.97 -4.99 2.07
CA ALA A 63 -20.16 -4.50 2.77
C ALA A 63 -21.08 -3.66 1.86
N GLU A 64 -20.52 -2.83 0.98
CA GLU A 64 -21.31 -2.05 0.02
C GLU A 64 -22.01 -2.97 -1.01
N PHE A 65 -21.33 -4.03 -1.46
CA PHE A 65 -21.89 -5.01 -2.38
C PHE A 65 -23.03 -5.81 -1.75
N ASP A 66 -22.85 -6.25 -0.50
CA ASP A 66 -23.90 -6.94 0.27
C ASP A 66 -25.14 -6.05 0.46
N ARG A 67 -24.95 -4.74 0.72
CA ARG A 67 -26.07 -3.79 0.80
C ARG A 67 -26.84 -3.70 -0.51
N ILE A 68 -26.13 -3.58 -1.64
CA ILE A 68 -26.74 -3.51 -2.98
C ILE A 68 -27.52 -4.79 -3.29
N LEU A 69 -26.98 -5.97 -2.97
CA LEU A 69 -27.68 -7.23 -3.19
C LEU A 69 -28.95 -7.32 -2.34
N LEU A 70 -28.91 -6.87 -1.09
CA LEU A 70 -30.06 -6.87 -0.19
C LEU A 70 -31.18 -5.91 -0.68
N GLU A 71 -30.79 -4.73 -1.18
CA GLU A 71 -31.72 -3.72 -1.70
C GLU A 71 -32.44 -4.17 -2.99
N ASN A 72 -31.81 -5.03 -3.80
CA ASN A 72 -32.36 -5.52 -5.07
C ASN A 72 -32.99 -6.92 -4.99
N ALA A 73 -33.03 -7.54 -3.81
CA ALA A 73 -33.60 -8.88 -3.61
C ALA A 73 -35.10 -8.87 -3.22
N ALA A 74 -35.76 -7.70 -3.22
CA ALA A 74 -37.19 -7.51 -2.95
C ALA A 74 -38.00 -7.32 -4.24
#